data_AF-A0A849ZK51-F1
#
_entry.id   AF-A0A849ZK51-F1
#
_cell.length_a   1.000
_cell.length_b   1.000
_cell.length_c   1.000
_cell.angle_alpha   90.00
_cell.angle_beta   90.00
_cell.angle_gamma   90.00
#
_symmetry.space_group_name_H-M   'P 1'
#
loop_
_entity.id
_entity.type
_entity.pdbx_description
1 polymer ?
#
loop_
_entity_poly.entity_id
_entity_poly.type
_entity_poly.pdbx_seq_one_letter_code
_entity_poly.pdbx_strand_id
1 'polypeptide(L)'
;ATMLGETGILPAEEAERIVSGLHAVESGLAEGSLQLDETAEDIHTAVEMLLRERIGPLAGKLHTARSRNDQVATDTRLYLRDAMDALDGMLRALQTALVEAAEREAETILPGYTHLQHAQPVLLAHHLLAYFWMLQRDRERLRDSRRRARALSAPDQ
;
A
#
# COMPACT_ATOMS: atom_id res chain seq x y z
N ALA A 1 18.80 -9.66 -0.51
CA ALA A 1 19.77 -10.37 -1.36
C ALA A 1 20.84 -9.41 -1.89
N THR A 2 20.47 -8.36 -2.63
CA THR A 2 21.42 -7.37 -3.19
C THR A 2 22.38 -6.81 -2.15
N MET A 3 21.87 -6.26 -1.04
CA MET A 3 22.70 -5.76 0.07
C MET A 3 23.67 -6.83 0.63
N LEU A 4 23.24 -8.09 0.73
CA LEU A 4 24.11 -9.18 1.23
C LEU A 4 25.27 -9.47 0.27
N GLY A 5 25.04 -9.33 -1.04
CA GLY A 5 26.10 -9.43 -2.05
C GLY A 5 27.04 -8.22 -2.03
N GLU A 6 26.50 -7.00 -1.96
CA GLU A 6 27.27 -5.76 -1.90
C GLU A 6 28.15 -5.66 -0.66
N THR A 7 27.69 -6.18 0.47
CA THR A 7 28.43 -6.22 1.74
C THR A 7 29.37 -7.43 1.86
N GLY A 8 29.40 -8.31 0.86
CA GLY A 8 30.26 -9.50 0.84
C GLY A 8 29.85 -10.62 1.81
N ILE A 9 28.68 -10.53 2.43
CA ILE A 9 28.11 -11.62 3.26
C ILE A 9 27.79 -12.83 2.39
N LEU A 10 27.34 -12.60 1.16
CA LEU A 10 27.15 -13.61 0.13
C LEU A 10 28.04 -13.32 -1.08
N PRO A 11 28.54 -14.35 -1.78
CA PRO A 11 29.12 -14.19 -3.11
C PRO A 11 28.13 -13.48 -4.04
N ALA A 12 28.62 -12.60 -4.93
CA ALA A 12 27.77 -11.86 -5.86
C ALA A 12 26.90 -12.78 -6.74
N GLU A 13 27.47 -13.88 -7.23
CA GLU A 13 26.75 -14.89 -8.01
C GLU A 13 25.61 -15.55 -7.21
N GLU A 14 25.83 -15.81 -5.92
CA GLU A 14 24.78 -16.34 -5.05
C GLU A 14 23.66 -15.32 -4.84
N ALA A 15 24.00 -14.05 -4.63
CA ALA A 15 23.02 -12.97 -4.50
C ALA A 15 22.18 -12.79 -5.77
N GLU A 16 22.81 -12.81 -6.95
CA GLU A 16 22.14 -12.73 -8.26
C GLU A 16 21.20 -13.91 -8.49
N ARG A 17 21.61 -15.12 -8.11
CA ARG A 17 20.76 -16.32 -8.20
C ARG A 17 19.54 -16.22 -7.30
N ILE A 18 19.69 -15.66 -6.09
CA ILE A 18 18.56 -15.43 -5.18
C ILE A 18 17.59 -14.40 -5.76
N VAL A 19 18.09 -13.27 -6.29
CA VAL A 19 17.25 -12.22 -6.92
C VAL A 19 16.51 -12.76 -8.13
N SER A 20 17.21 -13.47 -9.03
CA SER A 20 16.61 -14.11 -10.21
C SER A 20 15.61 -15.21 -9.82
N GLY A 21 15.85 -15.89 -8.71
CA GLY A 21 14.93 -16.83 -8.09
C GLY A 21 13.61 -16.16 -7.71
N LEU A 22 13.69 -15.07 -6.94
CA LEU A 22 12.55 -14.30 -6.46
C LEU A 22 11.72 -13.69 -7.61
N HIS A 23 12.35 -13.14 -8.65
CA HIS A 23 11.63 -12.60 -9.81
C HIS A 23 10.81 -13.65 -10.56
N ALA A 24 11.30 -14.88 -10.62
CA ALA A 24 10.52 -15.95 -11.24
C ALA A 24 9.39 -16.46 -10.34
N VAL A 25 9.57 -16.44 -9.02
CA VAL A 25 8.47 -16.72 -8.08
C VAL A 25 7.39 -15.67 -8.26
N GLU A 26 7.76 -14.38 -8.30
CA GLU A 26 6.84 -13.27 -8.58
C GLU A 26 6.09 -13.47 -9.91
N SER A 27 6.83 -13.73 -11.00
CA SER A 27 6.23 -13.94 -12.33
C SER A 27 5.29 -15.15 -12.35
N GLY A 28 5.72 -16.27 -11.77
CA GLY A 28 4.92 -17.49 -11.74
C GLY A 28 3.65 -17.35 -10.89
N LEU A 29 3.69 -16.57 -9.81
CA LEU A 29 2.49 -16.22 -9.04
C LEU A 29 1.56 -15.30 -9.82
N ALA A 30 2.11 -14.29 -10.52
CA ALA A 30 1.32 -13.35 -11.32
C ALA A 30 0.63 -14.02 -12.53
N GLU A 31 1.29 -15.01 -13.13
CA GLU A 31 0.75 -15.82 -14.25
C GLU A 31 -0.18 -16.95 -13.78
N GLY A 32 -0.23 -17.23 -12.48
CA GLY A 32 -1.01 -18.32 -11.89
C GLY A 32 -0.42 -19.72 -12.13
N SER A 33 0.82 -19.81 -12.61
CA SER A 33 1.53 -21.09 -12.80
C SER A 33 2.12 -21.64 -11.50
N LEU A 34 2.33 -20.78 -10.51
CA LEU A 34 2.68 -21.14 -9.14
C LEU A 34 1.49 -20.83 -8.22
N GLN A 35 1.35 -21.64 -7.18
CA GLN A 35 0.37 -21.43 -6.13
C GLN A 35 1.06 -21.40 -4.77
N LEU A 36 0.55 -20.59 -3.86
CA LEU A 36 1.01 -20.57 -2.48
C LEU A 36 0.51 -21.83 -1.79
N ASP A 37 1.39 -22.48 -1.03
CA ASP A 37 1.03 -23.64 -0.23
C ASP A 37 0.25 -23.19 1.01
N GLU A 38 -0.99 -23.67 1.16
CA GLU A 38 -1.86 -23.35 2.30
C GLU A 38 -1.35 -23.92 3.62
N THR A 39 -0.42 -24.88 3.59
CA THR A 39 0.24 -25.42 4.78
C THR A 39 1.35 -24.51 5.31
N ALA A 40 1.75 -23.49 4.54
CA ALA A 40 2.70 -22.49 5.01
C ALA A 40 2.09 -21.65 6.14
N GLU A 41 2.88 -21.39 7.19
CA GLU A 41 2.44 -20.60 8.35
C GLU A 41 2.03 -19.17 7.96
N ASP A 42 2.76 -18.56 7.04
CA ASP A 42 2.51 -17.21 6.55
C ASP A 42 3.04 -17.03 5.11
N ILE A 43 2.80 -15.86 4.53
CA ILE A 43 3.20 -15.52 3.16
C ILE A 43 4.71 -15.58 2.93
N HIS A 44 5.53 -15.25 3.93
CA HIS A 44 6.98 -15.25 3.79
C HIS A 44 7.48 -16.70 3.76
N THR A 45 6.94 -17.58 4.61
CA THR A 45 7.22 -19.03 4.56
C THR A 45 6.84 -19.61 3.20
N ALA A 46 5.67 -19.25 2.67
CA ALA A 46 5.22 -19.73 1.36
C ALA A 46 6.18 -19.30 0.23
N VAL A 47 6.59 -18.04 0.20
CA VAL A 47 7.56 -17.53 -0.78
C VAL A 47 8.93 -18.19 -0.65
N GLU A 48 9.38 -18.46 0.58
CA GLU A 48 10.65 -19.16 0.82
C GLU A 48 10.62 -20.61 0.37
N MET A 49 9.49 -21.31 0.55
CA MET A 49 9.29 -22.67 0.03
C MET A 49 9.42 -22.67 -1.49
N LEU A 50 8.70 -21.79 -2.18
CA LEU A 50 8.77 -21.66 -3.65
C LEU A 50 10.19 -21.30 -4.12
N LEU A 51 10.86 -20.39 -3.41
CA LEU A 51 12.24 -20.05 -3.73
C LEU A 51 13.17 -21.26 -3.56
N ARG A 52 13.00 -22.03 -2.47
CA ARG A 52 13.81 -23.22 -2.17
C ARG A 52 13.61 -24.33 -3.20
N GLU A 53 12.39 -24.55 -3.67
CA GLU A 53 12.12 -25.49 -4.77
C GLU A 53 12.92 -25.12 -6.03
N ARG A 54 13.11 -23.81 -6.26
CA ARG A 54 13.76 -23.32 -7.48
C ARG A 54 15.28 -23.26 -7.42
N ILE A 55 15.85 -22.79 -6.31
CA ILE A 55 17.31 -22.58 -6.19
C ILE A 55 17.98 -23.50 -5.15
N GLY A 56 17.21 -24.40 -4.55
CA GLY A 56 17.69 -25.38 -3.58
C GLY A 56 18.08 -24.74 -2.25
N PRO A 57 19.06 -25.32 -1.52
CA PRO A 57 19.50 -24.85 -0.20
C PRO A 57 19.97 -23.39 -0.16
N LEU A 58 20.33 -22.80 -1.31
CA LEU A 58 20.74 -21.41 -1.42
C LEU A 58 19.65 -20.44 -0.91
N ALA A 59 18.37 -20.79 -1.06
CA ALA A 59 17.26 -19.96 -0.58
C ALA A 59 17.34 -19.65 0.92
N GLY A 60 17.88 -20.58 1.72
CA GLY A 60 18.03 -20.39 3.18
C GLY A 60 18.99 -19.26 3.56
N LYS A 61 19.90 -18.87 2.66
CA LYS A 61 20.83 -17.76 2.88
C LYS A 61 20.18 -16.37 2.73
N LEU A 62 18.96 -16.28 2.20
CA LEU A 62 18.24 -15.00 2.07
C LEU A 62 17.92 -14.36 3.42
N HIS A 63 17.80 -15.17 4.48
CA HIS A 63 17.50 -14.70 5.84
C HIS A 63 18.71 -14.23 6.64
N THR A 64 19.92 -14.36 6.11
CA THR A 64 21.11 -13.93 6.82
C THR A 64 21.01 -12.44 7.16
N ALA A 65 21.22 -12.12 8.45
CA ALA A 65 21.11 -10.77 9.02
C ALA A 65 19.71 -10.12 8.91
N ARG A 66 18.64 -10.92 8.81
CA ARG A 66 17.24 -10.43 8.79
C ARG A 66 16.39 -11.12 9.86
N SER A 67 15.61 -10.36 10.61
CA SER A 67 14.57 -10.89 11.49
C SER A 67 13.20 -10.92 10.80
N ARG A 68 12.34 -11.89 11.17
CA ARG A 68 10.96 -11.93 10.66
C ARG A 68 10.15 -10.69 11.05
N ASN A 69 10.39 -10.15 12.24
CA ASN A 69 9.70 -8.95 12.73
C ASN A 69 10.00 -7.73 11.84
N ASP A 70 11.27 -7.51 11.49
CA ASP A 70 11.67 -6.40 10.63
C ASP A 70 11.16 -6.59 9.20
N GLN A 71 11.13 -7.83 8.72
CA GLN A 71 10.56 -8.19 7.42
C GLN A 71 9.06 -7.83 7.36
N VAL A 72 8.26 -8.34 8.31
CA VAL A 72 6.82 -8.07 8.40
C VAL A 72 6.53 -6.57 8.50
N ALA A 73 7.29 -5.85 9.35
CA ALA A 73 7.12 -4.41 9.51
C ALA A 73 7.43 -3.64 8.22
N THR A 74 8.47 -4.06 7.50
CA THR A 74 8.85 -3.46 6.22
C THR A 74 7.79 -3.73 5.15
N ASP A 75 7.36 -4.98 5.01
CA ASP A 75 6.35 -5.39 4.02
C ASP A 75 5.02 -4.67 4.26
N THR A 76 4.60 -4.54 5.52
CA THR A 76 3.39 -3.79 5.90
C THR A 76 3.51 -2.31 5.52
N ARG A 77 4.66 -1.67 5.74
CA ARG A 77 4.87 -0.26 5.37
C ARG A 77 4.85 -0.06 3.85
N LEU A 78 5.47 -0.96 3.09
CA LEU A 78 5.47 -0.92 1.63
C LEU A 78 4.05 -1.09 1.09
N TYR A 79 3.30 -2.08 1.59
CA TYR A 79 1.91 -2.30 1.23
C TYR A 79 1.04 -1.07 1.54
N LEU A 80 1.13 -0.55 2.77
CA LEU A 80 0.33 0.62 3.18
C LEU A 80 0.67 1.86 2.35
N ARG A 81 1.93 2.06 1.96
CA ARG A 81 2.31 3.18 1.08
C ARG A 81 1.56 3.12 -0.24
N ASP A 82 1.53 1.95 -0.87
CA ASP A 82 0.90 1.77 -2.18
C ASP A 82 -0.64 1.82 -2.07
N ALA A 83 -1.20 1.24 -1.00
CA ALA A 83 -2.62 1.35 -0.68
C ALA A 83 -3.07 2.80 -0.39
N MET A 84 -2.24 3.60 0.28
CA MET A 84 -2.51 5.02 0.53
C MET A 84 -2.48 5.83 -0.77
N ASP A 85 -1.58 5.52 -1.71
CA ASP A 85 -1.53 6.16 -3.02
C ASP A 85 -2.80 5.86 -3.84
N ALA A 86 -3.26 4.60 -3.82
CA ALA A 86 -4.53 4.21 -4.46
C ALA A 86 -5.74 4.93 -3.82
N LEU A 87 -5.80 4.96 -2.48
CA LEU A 87 -6.89 5.59 -1.74
C LEU A 87 -6.95 7.11 -1.98
N ASP A 88 -5.80 7.80 -2.06
CA ASP A 88 -5.77 9.23 -2.40
C ASP A 88 -6.36 9.49 -3.80
N GLY A 89 -6.06 8.62 -4.76
CA GLY A 89 -6.66 8.66 -6.10
C GLY A 89 -8.18 8.51 -6.07
N MET A 90 -8.70 7.57 -5.28
CA MET A 90 -10.15 7.38 -5.11
C MET A 90 -10.83 8.58 -4.44
N LEU A 91 -10.20 9.15 -3.40
CA LEU A 91 -10.69 10.37 -2.73
C LEU A 91 -10.73 11.56 -3.70
N ARG A 92 -9.71 11.70 -4.56
CA ARG A 92 -9.68 12.72 -5.61
C ARG A 92 -10.80 12.54 -6.64
N ALA A 93 -11.05 11.31 -7.06
CA ALA A 93 -12.14 11.01 -7.98
C ALA A 93 -13.51 11.39 -7.37
N LEU A 94 -13.74 11.04 -6.10
CA LEU A 94 -14.96 11.42 -5.38
C LEU A 94 -15.09 12.95 -5.25
N GLN A 95 -14.01 13.64 -4.89
CA GLN A 95 -14.00 15.11 -4.83
C GLN A 95 -14.36 15.73 -6.18
N THR A 96 -13.87 15.16 -7.29
CA THR A 96 -14.18 15.64 -8.65
C THR A 96 -15.66 15.45 -8.95
N ALA A 97 -16.23 14.28 -8.66
CA ALA A 97 -17.66 14.02 -8.84
C ALA A 97 -18.56 14.94 -8.00
N LEU A 98 -18.13 15.30 -6.77
CA LEU A 98 -18.84 16.27 -5.93
C LEU A 98 -18.83 17.67 -6.54
N VAL A 99 -17.71 18.11 -7.11
CA VAL A 99 -17.60 19.42 -7.79
C VAL A 99 -18.48 19.44 -9.05
N GLU A 100 -18.39 18.41 -9.90
CA GLU A 100 -19.23 18.31 -11.10
C GLU A 100 -20.73 18.30 -10.75
N ALA A 101 -21.12 17.62 -9.68
CA ALA A 101 -22.50 17.63 -9.20
C ALA A 101 -22.91 19.01 -8.65
N ALA A 102 -22.02 19.68 -7.90
CA ALA A 102 -22.27 21.02 -7.38
C ALA A 102 -22.43 22.05 -8.52
N GLU A 103 -21.66 21.93 -9.60
CA GLU A 103 -21.79 22.80 -10.78
C GLU A 103 -23.12 22.59 -11.51
N ARG A 104 -23.53 21.34 -11.74
CA ARG A 104 -24.83 21.04 -12.38
C ARG A 104 -26.02 21.53 -11.56
N GLU A 105 -25.90 21.48 -10.23
CA GLU A 105 -26.98 21.79 -9.28
C GLU A 105 -26.76 23.14 -8.58
N ALA A 106 -26.09 24.08 -9.24
CA ALA A 106 -25.66 25.36 -8.65
C ALA A 106 -26.83 26.20 -8.10
N GLU A 107 -28.00 26.12 -8.73
CA GLU A 107 -29.20 26.90 -8.38
C GLU A 107 -30.24 26.09 -7.59
N THR A 108 -30.00 24.79 -7.39
CA THR A 108 -30.94 23.90 -6.72
C THR A 108 -31.00 24.21 -5.23
N ILE A 109 -32.19 24.52 -4.71
CA ILE A 109 -32.42 24.89 -3.31
C ILE A 109 -32.81 23.64 -2.49
N LEU A 110 -32.20 23.49 -1.31
CA LEU A 110 -32.46 22.46 -0.32
C LEU A 110 -32.79 23.12 1.05
N PRO A 111 -33.68 22.54 1.88
CA PRO A 111 -33.79 22.96 3.27
C PRO A 111 -32.49 22.66 4.04
N GLY A 112 -31.83 23.68 4.58
CA GLY A 112 -30.76 23.52 5.55
C GLY A 112 -31.30 23.12 6.92
N TYR A 113 -30.57 22.27 7.65
CA TYR A 113 -31.02 21.71 8.92
C TYR A 113 -30.12 22.09 10.09
N THR A 114 -30.74 22.33 11.24
CA THR A 114 -30.09 22.37 12.57
C THR A 114 -30.94 21.58 13.54
N HIS A 115 -30.35 20.73 14.40
CA HIS A 115 -31.10 19.79 15.24
C HIS A 115 -32.12 18.94 14.45
N LEU A 116 -31.80 18.62 13.19
CA LEU A 116 -32.68 17.92 12.25
C LEU A 116 -34.02 18.62 11.96
N GLN A 117 -34.09 19.94 12.17
CA GLN A 117 -35.24 20.79 11.83
C GLN A 117 -34.87 21.78 10.72
N HIS A 118 -35.82 22.13 9.85
CA HIS A 118 -35.63 23.16 8.82
C HIS A 118 -35.22 24.48 9.46
N ALA A 119 -34.05 24.99 9.08
CA ALA A 119 -33.50 26.24 9.59
C ALA A 119 -33.61 27.36 8.55
N GLN A 120 -32.99 27.17 7.38
CA GLN A 120 -32.98 28.14 6.29
C GLN A 120 -32.73 27.45 4.94
N PRO A 121 -33.19 28.01 3.81
CA PRO A 121 -32.81 27.52 2.48
C PRO A 121 -31.30 27.60 2.25
N VAL A 122 -30.73 26.57 1.63
CA VAL A 122 -29.33 26.52 1.19
C VAL A 122 -29.26 25.98 -0.24
N LEU A 123 -28.12 26.18 -0.92
CA LEU A 123 -27.88 25.57 -2.22
C LEU A 123 -27.39 24.12 -2.06
N LEU A 124 -27.89 23.21 -2.90
CA LEU A 124 -27.39 21.84 -2.98
C LEU A 124 -25.89 21.83 -3.28
N ALA A 125 -25.42 22.72 -4.15
CA ALA A 125 -23.99 22.92 -4.40
C ALA A 125 -23.19 23.22 -3.12
N HIS A 126 -23.70 24.08 -2.23
CA HIS A 126 -23.02 24.39 -0.97
C HIS A 126 -22.98 23.17 -0.04
N HIS A 127 -24.05 22.38 -0.03
CA HIS A 127 -24.11 21.13 0.75
C HIS A 127 -23.10 20.09 0.23
N LEU A 128 -23.00 19.89 -1.08
CA LEU A 128 -22.04 18.98 -1.70
C LEU A 128 -20.59 19.41 -1.45
N LEU A 129 -20.31 20.72 -1.58
CA LEU A 129 -18.97 21.27 -1.34
C LEU A 129 -18.56 21.18 0.14
N ALA A 130 -19.50 21.14 1.07
CA ALA A 130 -19.17 20.86 2.47
C ALA A 130 -18.48 19.49 2.62
N TYR A 131 -18.96 18.46 1.92
CA TYR A 131 -18.33 17.13 1.91
C TYR A 131 -16.99 17.14 1.15
N PHE A 132 -16.87 17.90 0.06
CA PHE A 132 -15.59 18.08 -0.64
C PHE A 132 -14.50 18.54 0.33
N TRP A 133 -14.81 19.55 1.16
CA TRP A 133 -13.86 20.09 2.13
C TRP A 133 -13.58 19.14 3.30
N MET A 134 -14.56 18.30 3.69
CA MET A 134 -14.31 17.21 4.65
C MET A 134 -13.28 16.23 4.11
N LEU A 135 -13.48 15.75 2.88
CA LEU A 135 -12.58 14.83 2.20
C LEU A 135 -11.20 15.45 1.93
N GLN A 136 -11.14 16.76 1.68
CA GLN A 136 -9.88 17.46 1.50
C GLN A 136 -8.99 17.35 2.75
N ARG A 137 -9.58 17.52 3.94
CA ARG A 137 -8.87 17.33 5.21
C ARG A 137 -8.46 15.87 5.43
N ASP A 138 -9.26 14.91 4.96
CA ASP A 138 -8.87 13.49 4.99
C ASP A 138 -7.66 13.20 4.11
N ARG A 139 -7.61 13.77 2.90
CA ARG A 139 -6.45 13.64 2.00
C ARG A 139 -5.18 14.26 2.59
N GLU A 140 -5.30 15.39 3.28
CA GLU A 140 -4.17 15.99 4.00
C GLU A 140 -3.62 15.06 5.11
N ARG A 141 -4.52 14.47 5.92
CA ARG A 141 -4.16 13.47 6.93
C ARG A 141 -3.51 12.23 6.30
N LEU A 142 -4.05 11.76 5.17
CA LEU A 142 -3.54 10.61 4.44
C LEU A 142 -2.11 10.86 3.94
N ARG A 143 -1.87 12.04 3.35
CA ARG A 143 -0.54 12.47 2.89
C ARG A 143 0.48 12.50 4.02
N ASP A 144 0.10 13.00 5.20
CA ASP A 144 0.97 13.02 6.38
C ASP A 144 1.25 11.61 6.92
N SER A 145 0.24 10.74 6.97
CA SER A 145 0.42 9.34 7.35
C SER A 145 1.34 8.61 6.39
N ARG A 146 1.20 8.87 5.09
CA ARG A 146 2.07 8.31 4.05
C ARG A 146 3.52 8.78 4.21
N ARG A 147 3.75 10.04 4.58
CA ARG A 147 5.10 10.55 4.87
C ARG A 147 5.74 9.78 6.03
N ARG A 148 4.99 9.46 7.08
CA ARG A 148 5.49 8.67 8.22
C ARG A 148 5.75 7.21 7.85
N ALA A 149 4.93 6.63 6.99
CA ALA A 149 5.12 5.26 6.50
C ALA A 149 6.39 5.08 5.65
N ARG A 150 6.92 6.15 5.04
CA ARG A 150 8.15 6.12 4.22
C ARG A 150 9.45 5.93 4.99
N ALA A 151 9.45 6.06 6.31
CA ALA A 151 10.61 5.64 7.08
C ALA A 151 10.74 4.12 6.91
N LEU A 152 11.67 3.67 6.05
CA LEU A 152 12.17 2.31 6.15
C LEU A 152 12.67 2.15 7.59
N SER A 153 12.48 0.97 8.16
CA SER A 153 13.04 0.58 9.45
C SER A 153 14.57 0.59 9.32
N ALA A 154 15.17 1.78 9.23
CA ALA A 154 16.55 1.95 9.57
C ALA A 154 16.61 1.73 11.08
N PRO A 155 17.52 0.89 11.59
CA PRO A 155 17.83 0.94 13.01
C PRO A 155 18.28 2.35 13.32
N ASP A 156 17.72 2.94 14.38
CA ASP A 156 18.26 4.16 14.97
C ASP A 156 19.78 3.96 15.19
N GLN A 157 20.59 4.65 14.40
CA GLN A 157 22.03 4.88 14.64
C GLN A 157 22.35 6.34 14.35
#